data_AF-A0A8S9K0X3-F1
#
_entry.id   AF-A0A8S9K0X3-F1
#
_cell.length_a   1.000
_cell.length_b   1.000
_cell.length_c   1.000
_cell.angle_alpha   90.00
_cell.angle_beta   90.00
_cell.angle_gamma   90.00
#
_symmetry.space_group_name_H-M   'P 1'
#
loop_
_entity.id
_entity.type
_entity.pdbx_description
1 polymer ?
#
loop_
_entity_poly.entity_id
_entity_poly.type
_entity_poly.pdbx_seq_one_letter_code
_entity_poly.pdbx_strand_id
1 'polypeptide(L)'
;MAGAASALFLLDIKGRVLVWRDYRGDVTAAQAERFFTKLIEKEGDSQSNDPVAYDNGVTYMFVQHSNIYLMIASRQNCNAASLISFLHRVVDVFKHYFEELEEESLRDNFVVVYELLDEMMDFGYPQYTEARILSEFIKTDAYRMEVTQRPPMAVTNAVSWRSEGLQFKKNEVFLDVIESVNILVNSNGQIVRSDVVGALKMRTYLSGMPECKLGLNDRVLLEAQGRATKGKAIDLEDIKFHQCVRLARFENDRTISFIPPDGAFDLMTYRLSTQV
;
A
#
# COMPACT_ATOMS: atom_id res chain seq x y z
N MET A 1 -1.15 23.83 8.21
CA MET A 1 -2.10 22.70 8.26
C MET A 1 -1.98 21.98 6.92
N ALA A 2 -1.76 20.67 6.89
CA ALA A 2 -1.70 19.94 5.62
C ALA A 2 -3.08 19.99 4.93
N GLY A 3 -3.11 20.22 3.62
CA GLY A 3 -4.36 20.15 2.86
C GLY A 3 -4.96 18.74 2.90
N ALA A 4 -6.28 18.65 2.80
CA ALA A 4 -7.02 17.39 2.82
C ALA A 4 -7.71 17.10 1.49
N ALA A 5 -8.02 15.83 1.23
CA ALA A 5 -8.84 15.44 0.10
C ALA A 5 -10.26 16.01 0.22
N SER A 6 -10.83 16.43 -0.91
CA SER A 6 -12.21 16.91 -0.98
C SER A 6 -13.18 15.77 -1.25
N ALA A 7 -12.86 14.94 -2.24
CA ALA A 7 -13.68 13.80 -2.65
C ALA A 7 -12.81 12.73 -3.32
N LEU A 8 -13.26 11.48 -3.25
CA LEU A 8 -12.68 10.33 -3.95
C LEU A 8 -13.69 9.79 -4.96
N PHE A 9 -13.23 9.57 -6.19
CA PHE A 9 -14.02 9.09 -7.32
C PHE A 9 -13.43 7.78 -7.84
N LEU A 10 -14.30 6.82 -8.12
CA LEU A 10 -14.02 5.60 -8.86
C LEU A 10 -14.70 5.75 -10.23
N LEU A 11 -13.89 5.85 -11.28
CA LEU A 11 -14.35 6.11 -12.65
C LEU A 11 -14.10 4.90 -13.54
N ASP A 12 -14.89 4.73 -14.59
CA ASP A 12 -14.56 3.80 -15.68
C ASP A 12 -13.55 4.40 -16.66
N ILE A 13 -13.11 3.61 -17.65
CA ILE A 13 -12.22 4.08 -18.73
C ILE A 13 -12.79 5.22 -19.58
N LYS A 14 -14.10 5.47 -19.52
CA LYS A 14 -14.77 6.56 -20.25
C LYS A 14 -14.93 7.82 -19.39
N GLY A 15 -14.44 7.80 -18.14
CA GLY A 15 -14.55 8.91 -17.21
C GLY A 15 -15.90 9.05 -16.53
N ARG A 16 -16.78 8.05 -16.62
CA ARG A 16 -18.08 8.06 -15.93
C ARG A 16 -17.87 7.64 -14.48
N VAL A 17 -18.53 8.34 -13.56
CA VAL A 17 -18.46 8.00 -12.14
C VAL A 17 -19.23 6.70 -11.87
N LEU A 18 -18.52 5.68 -11.42
CA LEU A 18 -19.10 4.42 -10.95
C LEU A 18 -19.58 4.55 -9.51
N VAL A 19 -18.67 5.01 -8.64
CA VAL A 19 -18.89 5.27 -7.21
C VAL A 19 -18.07 6.49 -6.84
N TRP A 20 -18.56 7.30 -5.92
CA TRP A 20 -17.76 8.39 -5.36
C TRP A 20 -18.17 8.68 -3.93
N ARG A 21 -17.22 9.21 -3.16
CA ARG A 21 -17.41 9.66 -1.79
C ARG A 21 -16.99 11.11 -1.65
N ASP A 22 -17.94 11.93 -1.18
CA ASP A 22 -17.70 13.31 -0.80
C ASP A 22 -17.29 13.38 0.68
N TYR A 23 -16.16 14.01 0.96
CA TYR A 23 -15.68 14.21 2.33
C TYR A 23 -15.84 15.65 2.81
N ARG A 24 -16.03 16.62 1.91
CA ARG A 24 -15.97 18.05 2.25
C ARG A 24 -17.03 18.94 1.62
N GLY A 25 -17.74 18.48 0.58
CA GLY A 25 -18.80 19.24 -0.07
C GLY A 25 -18.32 20.32 -1.04
N ASP A 26 -17.02 20.36 -1.37
CA ASP A 26 -16.43 21.44 -2.17
C ASP A 26 -16.04 21.04 -3.60
N VAL A 27 -16.11 19.75 -3.97
CA VAL A 27 -15.93 19.26 -5.33
C VAL A 27 -17.05 18.32 -5.72
N THR A 28 -17.71 18.60 -6.85
CA THR A 28 -18.86 17.82 -7.34
C THR A 28 -18.45 16.74 -8.35
N ALA A 29 -19.25 15.68 -8.47
CA ALA A 29 -19.08 14.64 -9.49
C ALA A 29 -19.07 15.21 -10.92
N ALA A 30 -19.92 16.20 -11.23
CA ALA A 30 -19.93 16.84 -12.55
C ALA A 30 -18.61 17.56 -12.89
N GLN A 31 -17.92 18.12 -11.88
CA GLN A 31 -16.59 18.70 -12.08
C GLN A 31 -15.54 17.62 -12.37
N ALA A 32 -15.62 16.49 -11.67
CA ALA A 32 -14.75 15.34 -11.90
C ALA A 32 -14.92 14.75 -13.31
N GLU A 33 -16.16 14.51 -13.76
CA GLU A 33 -16.43 13.98 -15.11
C GLU A 33 -15.99 14.95 -16.22
N ARG A 34 -16.23 16.26 -16.02
CA ARG A 34 -15.78 17.29 -16.97
C ARG A 34 -14.26 17.35 -17.06
N PHE A 35 -13.56 17.24 -15.93
CA PHE A 35 -12.11 17.16 -15.91
C PHE A 35 -11.62 15.92 -16.68
N PHE A 36 -12.21 14.76 -16.40
CA PHE A 36 -11.79 13.51 -17.01
C PHE A 36 -12.03 13.47 -18.53
N THR A 37 -13.15 14.06 -18.99
CA THR A 37 -13.41 14.22 -20.44
C THR A 37 -12.30 15.02 -21.11
N LYS A 38 -11.86 16.13 -20.51
CA LYS A 38 -10.73 16.93 -21.02
C LYS A 38 -9.41 16.16 -20.97
N LEU A 39 -9.23 15.28 -19.99
CA LEU A 39 -8.03 14.46 -19.85
C LEU A 39 -7.94 13.47 -21.02
N ILE A 40 -9.01 12.72 -21.29
CA ILE A 40 -9.10 11.77 -22.42
C ILE A 40 -8.87 12.49 -23.75
N GLU A 41 -9.47 13.67 -23.95
CA GLU A 41 -9.26 14.46 -25.17
C GLU A 41 -7.78 14.87 -25.38
N LYS A 42 -7.02 15.01 -24.28
CA LYS A 42 -5.58 15.32 -24.31
C LYS A 42 -4.68 14.10 -24.47
N GLU A 43 -5.13 12.89 -24.10
CA GLU A 43 -4.34 11.65 -24.23
C GLU A 43 -3.96 11.30 -25.69
N GLY A 44 -4.54 11.97 -26.70
CA GLY A 44 -4.10 11.90 -28.09
C GLY A 44 -2.66 12.39 -28.31
N ASP A 45 -2.12 13.20 -27.39
CA ASP A 45 -0.73 13.63 -27.38
C ASP A 45 0.06 12.75 -26.40
N SER A 46 1.04 11.97 -26.91
CA SER A 46 1.79 10.94 -26.17
C SER A 46 2.67 11.45 -25.01
N GLN A 47 2.49 12.69 -24.55
CA GLN A 47 3.30 13.37 -23.54
C GLN A 47 2.53 13.81 -22.27
N SER A 48 1.21 13.60 -22.15
CA SER A 48 0.41 14.25 -21.10
C SER A 48 -0.30 13.32 -20.10
N ASN A 49 0.29 12.19 -19.71
CA ASN A 49 -0.29 11.31 -18.69
C ASN A 49 0.31 11.63 -17.30
N ASP A 50 0.15 12.88 -16.88
CA ASP A 50 0.56 13.31 -15.54
C ASP A 50 -0.42 12.78 -14.49
N PRO A 51 0.04 12.06 -13.43
CA PRO A 51 -0.84 11.54 -12.38
C PRO A 51 -1.45 12.63 -11.49
N VAL A 52 -1.03 13.89 -11.69
CA VAL A 52 -1.52 15.06 -10.98
C VAL A 52 -1.83 16.14 -12.00
N ALA A 53 -3.06 16.61 -12.01
CA ALA A 53 -3.53 17.66 -12.91
C ALA A 53 -4.28 18.73 -12.14
N TYR A 54 -4.25 19.96 -12.66
CA TYR A 54 -4.96 21.09 -12.07
C TYR A 54 -5.93 21.68 -13.09
N ASP A 55 -7.20 21.83 -12.71
CA ASP A 55 -8.23 22.48 -13.52
C ASP A 55 -9.17 23.30 -12.63
N ASN A 56 -9.37 24.57 -12.97
CA ASN A 56 -10.37 25.46 -12.35
C ASN A 56 -10.37 25.47 -10.81
N GLY A 57 -9.19 25.56 -10.19
CA GLY A 57 -9.09 25.63 -8.73
C GLY A 57 -9.24 24.29 -8.01
N VAL A 58 -9.13 23.18 -8.74
CA VAL A 58 -9.15 21.82 -8.20
C VAL A 58 -7.92 21.09 -8.70
N THR A 59 -7.20 20.45 -7.77
CA THR A 59 -6.12 19.51 -8.06
C THR A 59 -6.71 18.10 -8.07
N TYR A 60 -6.52 17.38 -9.17
CA TYR A 60 -6.92 15.99 -9.37
C TYR A 60 -5.67 15.12 -9.33
N MET A 61 -5.70 14.08 -8.51
CA MET A 61 -4.64 13.08 -8.36
C MET A 61 -5.25 11.72 -8.66
N PHE A 62 -4.69 10.96 -9.59
CA PHE A 62 -5.31 9.71 -10.01
C PHE A 62 -4.30 8.61 -10.28
N VAL A 63 -4.78 7.38 -10.15
CA VAL A 63 -4.07 6.16 -10.55
C VAL A 63 -5.03 5.32 -11.39
N GLN A 64 -4.48 4.67 -12.41
CA GLN A 64 -5.24 3.70 -13.20
C GLN A 64 -4.99 2.30 -12.67
N HIS A 65 -6.07 1.53 -12.52
CA HIS A 65 -6.00 0.11 -12.19
C HIS A 65 -6.95 -0.68 -13.08
N SER A 66 -6.42 -1.61 -13.88
CA SER A 66 -7.23 -2.38 -14.85
C SER A 66 -8.09 -1.43 -15.73
N ASN A 67 -9.41 -1.60 -15.70
CA ASN A 67 -10.40 -0.81 -16.43
C ASN A 67 -11.05 0.32 -15.60
N ILE A 68 -10.43 0.72 -14.48
CA ILE A 68 -10.94 1.79 -13.62
C ILE A 68 -9.87 2.84 -13.30
N TYR A 69 -10.31 4.05 -13.00
CA TYR A 69 -9.49 5.11 -12.44
C TYR A 69 -9.93 5.41 -11.01
N LEU A 70 -8.98 5.45 -10.10
CA LEU A 70 -9.19 5.98 -8.76
C LEU A 70 -8.64 7.40 -8.74
N MET A 71 -9.48 8.36 -8.39
CA MET A 71 -9.14 9.78 -8.45
C MET A 71 -9.53 10.48 -7.16
N ILE A 72 -8.62 11.26 -6.60
CA ILE A 72 -8.88 12.20 -5.51
C ILE A 72 -8.87 13.61 -6.08
N ALA A 73 -9.89 14.39 -5.72
CA ALA A 73 -9.91 15.82 -5.96
C ALA A 73 -9.63 16.58 -4.66
N SER A 74 -8.96 17.72 -4.75
CA SER A 74 -8.82 18.65 -3.64
C SER A 74 -8.73 20.10 -4.11
N ARG A 75 -9.35 21.01 -3.37
CA ARG A 75 -9.13 22.47 -3.51
C ARG A 75 -7.99 23.00 -2.65
N GLN A 76 -7.42 22.16 -1.80
CA GLN A 76 -6.37 22.53 -0.86
C GLN A 76 -5.00 22.07 -1.35
N ASN A 77 -3.95 22.71 -0.85
CA ASN A 77 -2.58 22.28 -1.11
C ASN A 77 -2.26 21.01 -0.29
N CYS A 78 -2.55 19.85 -0.88
CA CYS A 78 -2.36 18.55 -0.28
C CYS A 78 -0.98 17.96 -0.62
N ASN A 79 -0.52 17.01 0.21
CA ASN A 79 0.62 16.19 -0.15
C ASN A 79 0.20 15.16 -1.21
N ALA A 80 0.50 15.44 -2.47
CA ALA A 80 0.14 14.58 -3.60
C ALA A 80 0.71 13.15 -3.47
N ALA A 81 1.95 13.01 -3.00
CA ALA A 81 2.57 11.70 -2.83
C ALA A 81 1.82 10.83 -1.80
N SER A 82 1.37 11.45 -0.69
CA SER A 82 0.58 10.76 0.33
C SER A 82 -0.78 10.31 -0.21
N LEU A 83 -1.47 11.14 -0.98
CA LEU A 83 -2.78 10.80 -1.56
C LEU A 83 -2.66 9.75 -2.67
N ILE A 84 -1.63 9.81 -3.52
CA ILE A 84 -1.36 8.78 -4.52
C ILE A 84 -1.00 7.45 -3.84
N SER A 85 -0.17 7.48 -2.80
CA SER A 85 0.12 6.27 -2.01
C SER A 85 -1.14 5.69 -1.37
N PHE A 86 -2.03 6.55 -0.88
CA PHE A 86 -3.33 6.12 -0.35
C PHE A 86 -4.20 5.47 -1.42
N LEU A 87 -4.26 6.03 -2.64
CA LEU A 87 -5.00 5.41 -3.76
C LEU A 87 -4.49 4.00 -4.08
N HIS A 88 -3.17 3.77 -4.05
CA HIS A 88 -2.63 2.41 -4.19
C HIS A 88 -3.04 1.50 -3.03
N ARG A 89 -3.10 2.00 -1.79
CA ARG A 89 -3.64 1.23 -0.66
C ARG A 89 -5.12 0.91 -0.80
N VAL A 90 -5.94 1.82 -1.34
CA VAL A 90 -7.35 1.55 -1.66
C VAL A 90 -7.47 0.40 -2.67
N VAL A 91 -6.63 0.39 -3.71
CA VAL A 91 -6.57 -0.73 -4.67
C VAL A 91 -6.24 -2.04 -3.95
N ASP A 92 -5.23 -2.05 -3.08
CA ASP A 92 -4.81 -3.25 -2.35
C ASP A 92 -5.92 -3.77 -1.40
N VAL A 93 -6.64 -2.86 -0.73
CA VAL A 93 -7.79 -3.22 0.12
C VAL A 93 -8.93 -3.81 -0.72
N PHE A 94 -9.31 -3.18 -1.84
CA PHE A 94 -10.36 -3.73 -2.69
C PHE A 94 -9.99 -5.09 -3.28
N LYS A 95 -8.73 -5.31 -3.68
CA LYS A 95 -8.26 -6.62 -4.11
C LYS A 95 -8.35 -7.68 -3.02
N HIS A 96 -8.13 -7.31 -1.75
CA HIS A 96 -8.31 -8.23 -0.64
C HIS A 96 -9.77 -8.67 -0.47
N TYR A 97 -10.72 -7.76 -0.70
CA TYR A 97 -12.16 -8.02 -0.55
C TYR A 97 -12.80 -8.70 -1.75
N PHE A 98 -12.37 -8.36 -2.96
CA PHE A 98 -13.03 -8.76 -4.21
C PHE A 98 -12.20 -9.72 -5.07
N GLU A 99 -10.97 -10.06 -4.65
CA GLU A 99 -9.95 -10.81 -5.38
C GLU A 99 -9.40 -10.04 -6.60
N GLU A 100 -10.30 -9.60 -7.48
CA GLU A 100 -10.03 -8.76 -8.64
C GLU A 100 -10.78 -7.43 -8.55
N LEU A 101 -10.10 -6.34 -8.90
CA LEU A 101 -10.67 -5.00 -8.88
C LEU A 101 -10.95 -4.55 -10.32
N GLU A 102 -12.21 -4.66 -10.71
CA GLU A 102 -12.74 -4.21 -12.01
C GLU A 102 -14.05 -3.42 -11.84
N GLU A 103 -14.57 -2.86 -12.94
CA GLU A 103 -15.84 -2.15 -12.98
C GLU A 103 -17.01 -2.98 -12.42
N GLU A 104 -17.07 -4.29 -12.73
CA GLU A 104 -18.12 -5.20 -12.25
C GLU A 104 -18.00 -5.42 -10.73
N SER A 105 -16.78 -5.64 -10.22
CA SER A 105 -16.52 -5.81 -8.78
C SER A 105 -17.07 -4.64 -7.95
N LEU A 106 -16.92 -3.40 -8.45
CA LEU A 106 -17.43 -2.21 -7.77
C LEU A 106 -18.96 -2.09 -7.82
N ARG A 107 -19.57 -2.48 -8.94
CA ARG A 107 -21.04 -2.42 -9.11
C ARG A 107 -21.74 -3.45 -8.25
N ASP A 108 -21.22 -4.67 -8.22
CA ASP A 108 -21.84 -5.77 -7.50
C ASP A 108 -21.69 -5.63 -5.97
N ASN A 109 -20.65 -4.92 -5.52
CA ASN A 109 -20.31 -4.77 -4.10
C ASN A 109 -20.42 -3.32 -3.58
N PHE A 110 -21.27 -2.47 -4.18
CA PHE A 110 -21.31 -1.03 -3.89
C PHE A 110 -21.52 -0.69 -2.40
N VAL A 111 -22.26 -1.51 -1.64
CA VAL A 111 -22.46 -1.33 -0.19
C VAL A 111 -21.14 -1.41 0.56
N VAL A 112 -20.38 -2.49 0.35
CA VAL A 112 -19.07 -2.72 0.99
C VAL A 112 -18.06 -1.66 0.54
N VAL A 113 -18.11 -1.23 -0.73
CA VAL A 113 -17.26 -0.14 -1.22
C VAL A 113 -17.51 1.15 -0.43
N TYR A 114 -18.77 1.53 -0.18
CA TYR A 114 -19.08 2.72 0.61
C TYR A 114 -18.63 2.60 2.06
N GLU A 115 -18.85 1.45 2.70
CA GLU A 115 -18.37 1.19 4.07
C GLU A 115 -16.84 1.29 4.16
N LEU A 116 -16.13 0.71 3.20
CA LEU A 116 -14.67 0.81 3.14
C LEU A 116 -14.19 2.25 2.94
N LEU A 117 -14.81 3.01 2.02
CA LEU A 117 -14.41 4.40 1.79
C LEU A 117 -14.64 5.30 3.01
N ASP A 118 -15.66 5.01 3.82
CA ASP A 118 -15.94 5.74 5.06
C ASP A 118 -14.96 5.41 6.18
N GLU A 119 -14.51 4.17 6.28
CA GLU A 119 -13.56 3.75 7.32
C GLU A 119 -12.10 4.06 6.93
N MET A 120 -11.78 4.06 5.63
CA MET A 120 -10.43 4.32 5.13
C MET A 120 -10.06 5.81 5.12
N MET A 121 -11.03 6.72 5.09
CA MET A 121 -10.79 8.17 5.07
C MET A 121 -11.90 8.91 5.79
N ASP A 122 -11.51 9.83 6.68
CA ASP A 122 -12.45 10.73 7.36
C ASP A 122 -12.09 12.19 7.08
N PHE A 123 -13.08 12.98 6.67
CA PHE A 123 -12.97 14.40 6.37
C PHE A 123 -11.78 14.80 5.46
N GLY A 124 -11.39 13.89 4.57
CA GLY A 124 -10.29 14.07 3.62
C GLY A 124 -8.91 13.61 4.12
N TYR A 125 -8.85 12.98 5.29
CA TYR A 125 -7.63 12.45 5.90
C TYR A 125 -7.67 10.92 5.89
N PRO A 126 -6.72 10.24 5.22
CA PRO A 126 -6.56 8.80 5.32
C PRO A 126 -6.47 8.31 6.77
N GLN A 127 -7.23 7.27 7.10
CA GLN A 127 -7.27 6.62 8.41
C GLN A 127 -6.67 5.21 8.33
N TYR A 128 -7.48 4.17 8.44
CA TYR A 128 -7.03 2.78 8.48
C TYR A 128 -7.07 2.14 7.10
N THR A 129 -5.94 1.58 6.65
CA THR A 129 -5.83 0.96 5.32
C THR A 129 -5.40 -0.51 5.39
N GLU A 130 -5.52 -1.15 6.56
CA GLU A 130 -5.15 -2.54 6.77
C GLU A 130 -6.33 -3.46 6.45
N ALA A 131 -6.34 -4.03 5.24
CA ALA A 131 -7.45 -4.82 4.71
C ALA A 131 -7.90 -5.96 5.65
N ARG A 132 -6.94 -6.66 6.27
CA ARG A 132 -7.22 -7.74 7.22
C ARG A 132 -7.97 -7.25 8.45
N ILE A 133 -7.59 -6.10 8.99
CA ILE A 133 -8.24 -5.53 10.18
C ILE A 133 -9.62 -4.98 9.82
N LEU A 134 -9.73 -4.31 8.67
CA LEU A 134 -11.01 -3.87 8.12
C LEU A 134 -11.97 -5.07 7.97
N SER A 135 -11.48 -6.22 7.52
CA SER A 135 -12.31 -7.43 7.31
C SER A 135 -12.90 -8.04 8.59
N GLU A 136 -12.40 -7.66 9.76
CA GLU A 136 -12.95 -8.14 11.03
C GLU A 136 -14.33 -7.53 11.33
N PHE A 137 -14.59 -6.31 10.85
CA PHE A 137 -15.80 -5.54 11.15
C PHE A 137 -16.54 -4.96 9.93
N ILE A 138 -15.94 -4.97 8.74
CA ILE A 138 -16.60 -4.72 7.46
C ILE A 138 -16.66 -6.04 6.72
N LYS A 139 -17.81 -6.70 6.74
CA LYS A 139 -18.00 -8.05 6.20
C LYS A 139 -18.80 -8.01 4.91
N THR A 140 -18.38 -8.80 3.93
CA THR A 140 -19.10 -9.01 2.66
C THR A 140 -20.35 -9.85 2.84
N ASP A 141 -20.33 -10.80 3.78
CA ASP A 141 -21.48 -11.63 4.10
C ASP A 141 -22.50 -10.88 4.96
N ALA A 142 -23.78 -11.03 4.62
CA ALA A 142 -24.94 -10.54 5.38
C ALA A 142 -25.13 -11.29 6.72
N TYR A 143 -24.07 -11.42 7.52
CA TYR A 143 -24.14 -12.02 8.84
C TYR A 143 -25.07 -11.18 9.72
N ARG A 144 -26.09 -11.87 10.24
CA ARG A 144 -27.15 -11.38 11.13
C ARG A 144 -26.66 -10.25 12.04
N MET A 145 -27.42 -9.15 12.02
CA MET A 145 -27.31 -7.95 12.87
C MET A 145 -27.46 -8.21 14.39
N GLU A 146 -27.10 -9.39 14.89
CA GLU A 146 -27.31 -9.80 16.28
C GLU A 146 -26.12 -9.48 17.20
N VAL A 147 -24.99 -9.00 16.66
CA VAL A 147 -23.86 -8.57 17.48
C VAL A 147 -23.53 -7.13 17.12
N THR A 148 -23.57 -6.24 18.10
CA THR A 148 -23.00 -4.89 17.99
C THR A 148 -21.52 -5.07 17.71
N GLN A 149 -21.13 -4.94 16.44
CA GLN A 149 -19.74 -5.11 16.03
C GLN A 149 -18.95 -3.94 16.62
N ARG A 150 -18.15 -4.22 17.64
CA ARG A 150 -17.22 -3.24 18.20
C ARG A 150 -15.96 -3.27 17.35
N PRO A 151 -15.41 -2.10 16.96
CA PRO A 151 -14.16 -2.07 16.23
C PRO A 151 -13.08 -2.81 17.02
N PRO A 152 -12.23 -3.61 16.35
CA PRO A 152 -11.13 -4.31 17.00
C PRO A 152 -10.23 -3.34 17.76
N MET A 153 -9.66 -3.79 18.89
CA MET A 153 -8.69 -2.97 19.62
C MET A 153 -7.45 -2.63 18.78
N ALA A 154 -7.13 -3.45 17.77
CA ALA A 154 -6.05 -3.17 16.82
C ALA A 154 -6.24 -1.82 16.10
N VAL A 155 -7.48 -1.36 15.90
CA VAL A 155 -7.76 -0.06 15.30
C VAL A 155 -7.20 1.07 16.19
N THR A 156 -7.31 0.98 17.51
CA THR A 156 -6.88 2.07 18.41
C THR A 156 -5.50 1.85 19.06
N ASN A 157 -4.88 0.70 18.82
CA ASN A 157 -3.61 0.34 19.45
C ASN A 157 -2.40 0.78 18.60
N ALA A 158 -1.22 0.87 19.22
CA ALA A 158 0.03 1.18 18.52
C ALA A 158 0.44 0.10 17.50
N VAL A 159 -0.12 -1.11 17.63
CA VAL A 159 0.03 -2.21 16.67
C VAL A 159 -1.27 -2.36 15.90
N SER A 160 -1.32 -1.76 14.70
CA SER A 160 -2.52 -1.66 13.87
C SER A 160 -2.66 -2.75 12.82
N TRP A 161 -1.71 -3.69 12.75
CA TRP A 161 -1.63 -4.71 11.70
C TRP A 161 -1.77 -6.15 12.21
N ARG A 162 -2.03 -6.34 13.52
CA ARG A 162 -2.16 -7.65 14.15
C ARG A 162 -3.15 -7.62 15.30
N SER A 163 -4.14 -8.51 15.23
CA SER A 163 -5.15 -8.66 16.28
C SER A 163 -4.69 -9.54 17.43
N GLU A 164 -5.18 -9.25 18.63
CA GLU A 164 -4.93 -10.06 19.83
C GLU A 164 -5.72 -11.37 19.78
N GLY A 165 -5.25 -12.38 20.53
CA GLY A 165 -5.99 -13.65 20.69
C GLY A 165 -5.85 -14.65 19.56
N LEU A 166 -5.02 -14.40 18.54
CA LEU A 166 -4.68 -15.37 17.50
C LEU A 166 -4.12 -16.66 18.12
N GLN A 167 -4.65 -17.82 17.74
CA GLN A 167 -4.21 -19.13 18.21
C GLN A 167 -4.03 -20.10 17.04
N PHE A 168 -2.85 -20.69 16.95
CA PHE A 168 -2.52 -21.71 15.96
C PHE A 168 -2.13 -23.00 16.67
N LYS A 169 -2.59 -24.15 16.13
CA LYS A 169 -2.21 -25.48 16.66
C LYS A 169 -0.70 -25.70 16.60
N LYS A 170 -0.05 -25.14 15.59
CA LYS A 170 1.40 -25.19 15.37
C LYS A 170 1.86 -23.79 14.98
N ASN A 171 2.87 -23.28 15.67
CA ASN A 171 3.46 -22.00 15.36
C ASN A 171 4.51 -22.18 14.26
N GLU A 172 4.29 -21.58 13.09
CA GLU A 172 5.17 -21.69 11.93
C GLU A 172 5.43 -20.33 11.29
N VAL A 173 6.63 -20.17 10.73
CA VAL A 173 7.02 -18.99 9.94
C VAL A 173 7.70 -19.49 8.68
N PHE A 174 7.20 -19.03 7.54
CA PHE A 174 7.83 -19.25 6.23
C PHE A 174 8.45 -17.95 5.77
N LEU A 175 9.65 -18.04 5.20
CA LEU A 175 10.43 -16.90 4.74
C LEU A 175 10.91 -17.20 3.32
N ASP A 176 10.41 -16.44 2.36
CA ASP A 176 10.80 -16.54 0.96
C ASP A 176 11.66 -15.32 0.60
N VAL A 177 12.89 -15.56 0.18
CA VAL A 177 13.79 -14.54 -0.37
C VAL A 177 13.61 -14.56 -1.88
N ILE A 178 13.01 -13.51 -2.44
CA ILE A 178 12.74 -13.41 -3.87
C ILE A 178 13.58 -12.27 -4.44
N GLU A 179 14.47 -12.59 -5.36
CA GLU A 179 15.35 -11.63 -6.03
C GLU A 179 15.04 -11.54 -7.52
N SER A 180 14.86 -10.31 -8.01
CA SER A 180 14.72 -10.00 -9.43
C SER A 180 15.98 -9.31 -9.92
N VAL A 181 16.62 -9.88 -10.94
CA VAL A 181 17.85 -9.35 -11.53
C VAL A 181 17.50 -8.51 -12.75
N ASN A 182 17.79 -7.22 -12.69
CA ASN A 182 17.61 -6.27 -13.79
C ASN A 182 18.94 -6.09 -14.52
N ILE A 183 19.00 -6.48 -15.79
CA ILE A 183 20.19 -6.33 -16.63
C ILE A 183 19.82 -5.58 -17.91
N LEU A 184 20.56 -4.50 -18.20
CA LEU A 184 20.49 -3.79 -19.47
C LEU A 184 21.83 -3.95 -20.20
N VAL A 185 21.80 -4.52 -21.40
CA VAL A 185 22.98 -4.72 -22.24
C VAL A 185 22.83 -3.87 -23.51
N ASN A 186 23.85 -3.09 -23.86
CA ASN A 186 23.84 -2.30 -25.09
C ASN A 186 24.14 -3.18 -26.32
N SER A 187 23.98 -2.62 -27.52
CA SER A 187 24.28 -3.32 -28.78
C SER A 187 25.73 -3.77 -28.94
N ASN A 188 26.67 -3.22 -28.14
CA ASN A 188 28.08 -3.61 -28.13
C ASN A 188 28.36 -4.78 -27.17
N GLY A 189 27.34 -5.33 -26.50
CA GLY A 189 27.49 -6.40 -25.53
C GLY A 189 28.00 -5.95 -24.15
N GLN A 190 28.05 -4.64 -23.88
CA GLN A 190 28.45 -4.11 -22.59
C GLN A 190 27.23 -3.96 -21.68
N ILE A 191 27.37 -4.35 -20.41
CA ILE A 191 26.32 -4.17 -19.41
C ILE A 191 26.29 -2.69 -19.02
N VAL A 192 25.16 -2.04 -19.28
CA VAL A 192 24.89 -0.63 -18.95
C VAL A 192 24.33 -0.50 -17.55
N ARG A 193 23.53 -1.48 -17.11
CA ARG A 193 22.90 -1.49 -15.79
C ARG A 193 22.77 -2.93 -15.29
N SER A 194 23.16 -3.16 -14.05
CA SER A 194 22.95 -4.41 -13.31
C SER A 194 22.54 -4.09 -11.89
N ASP A 195 21.27 -4.34 -11.56
CA ASP A 195 20.78 -4.22 -10.19
C ASP A 195 19.89 -5.40 -9.81
N VAL A 196 19.91 -5.73 -8.53
CA VAL A 196 19.03 -6.76 -7.95
C VAL A 196 18.04 -6.05 -7.04
N VAL A 197 16.76 -6.28 -7.30
CA VAL A 197 15.67 -5.88 -6.41
C VAL A 197 15.18 -7.12 -5.70
N GLY A 198 15.42 -7.18 -4.40
CA GLY A 198 15.01 -8.27 -3.53
C GLY A 198 13.79 -7.93 -2.69
N ALA A 199 12.99 -8.94 -2.37
CA ALA A 199 11.88 -8.86 -1.43
C ALA A 199 11.93 -10.06 -0.49
N LEU A 200 11.76 -9.80 0.80
CA LEU A 200 11.64 -10.81 1.83
C LEU A 200 10.17 -11.01 2.17
N LYS A 201 9.57 -12.05 1.61
CA LYS A 201 8.16 -12.38 1.83
C LYS A 201 8.02 -13.31 3.01
N MET A 202 7.13 -12.99 3.94
CA MET A 202 6.86 -13.78 5.12
C MET A 202 5.47 -14.39 5.06
N ARG A 203 5.31 -15.59 5.60
CA ARG A 203 4.01 -16.13 5.99
C ARG A 203 4.08 -16.58 7.44
N THR A 204 3.29 -15.94 8.29
CA THR A 204 3.36 -16.11 9.75
C THR A 204 2.06 -16.73 10.27
N TYR A 205 2.21 -17.86 10.94
CA TYR A 205 1.14 -18.56 11.64
C TYR A 205 1.56 -18.69 13.09
N LEU A 206 1.50 -17.58 13.83
CA LEU A 206 1.99 -17.48 15.21
C LEU A 206 0.86 -17.12 16.16
N SER A 207 0.86 -17.70 17.35
CA SER A 207 -0.13 -17.42 18.39
C SER A 207 0.22 -16.18 19.20
N GLY A 208 -0.78 -15.40 19.62
CA GLY A 208 -0.63 -14.21 20.45
C GLY A 208 0.03 -13.02 19.72
N MET A 209 0.81 -12.23 20.46
CA MET A 209 1.54 -11.04 19.97
C MET A 209 3.06 -11.27 20.06
N PRO A 210 3.65 -12.12 19.20
CA PRO A 210 5.07 -12.44 19.27
C PRO A 210 5.93 -11.26 18.78
N GLU A 211 7.03 -11.00 19.47
CA GLU A 211 8.10 -10.14 18.97
C GLU A 211 9.15 -11.00 18.25
N CYS A 212 9.28 -10.82 16.94
CA CYS A 212 10.27 -11.48 16.10
C CYS A 212 11.51 -10.60 15.93
N LYS A 213 12.67 -11.25 15.78
CA LYS A 213 13.93 -10.61 15.42
C LYS A 213 14.55 -11.37 14.25
N LEU A 214 14.91 -10.65 13.20
CA LEU A 214 15.60 -11.18 12.04
C LEU A 214 17.02 -10.61 11.98
N GLY A 215 17.99 -11.51 11.85
CA GLY A 215 19.39 -11.15 11.59
C GLY A 215 19.73 -11.45 10.13
N LEU A 216 20.35 -10.47 9.45
CA LEU A 216 20.90 -10.63 8.11
C LEU A 216 22.43 -10.57 8.18
N ASN A 217 23.10 -11.15 7.18
CA ASN A 217 24.56 -11.02 7.01
C ASN A 217 24.92 -9.64 6.40
N ASP A 218 24.41 -8.58 7.00
CA ASP A 218 24.63 -7.20 6.58
C ASP A 218 26.08 -6.78 6.89
N ARG A 219 26.82 -6.34 5.87
CA ARG A 219 28.22 -5.95 6.00
C ARG A 219 28.41 -4.88 7.09
N VAL A 220 27.51 -3.90 7.16
CA VAL A 220 27.60 -2.79 8.12
C VAL A 220 27.47 -3.30 9.56
N LEU A 221 26.51 -4.20 9.83
CA LEU A 221 26.32 -4.80 11.15
C LEU A 221 27.54 -5.63 11.56
N LEU A 222 28.12 -6.37 10.61
CA LEU A 222 29.27 -7.25 10.88
C LEU A 222 30.56 -6.46 11.13
N GLU A 223 30.80 -5.40 10.37
CA GLU A 223 31.92 -4.47 10.58
C GLU A 223 31.81 -3.78 11.94
N ALA A 224 30.63 -3.27 12.30
CA ALA A 224 30.39 -2.61 13.59
C ALA A 224 30.61 -3.53 14.80
N GLN A 225 30.36 -4.84 14.66
CA GLN A 225 30.54 -5.83 15.73
C GLN A 225 31.95 -6.43 15.78
N GLY A 226 32.86 -6.04 14.89
CA GLY A 226 34.22 -6.60 14.81
C GLY A 226 34.24 -8.12 14.52
N ARG A 227 33.14 -8.66 13.98
CA ARG A 227 32.98 -10.09 13.71
C ARG A 227 33.39 -10.38 12.28
N ALA A 228 34.52 -11.06 12.11
CA ALA A 228 34.91 -11.64 10.84
C ALA A 228 33.95 -12.78 10.47
N THR A 229 33.21 -12.65 9.36
CA THR A 229 32.36 -13.73 8.87
C THR A 229 33.17 -14.81 8.15
N LYS A 230 32.79 -16.07 8.36
CA LYS A 230 33.13 -17.19 7.46
C LYS A 230 32.22 -17.17 6.20
N GLY A 231 32.05 -16.02 5.55
CA GLY A 231 31.15 -15.89 4.39
C GLY A 231 31.14 -14.48 3.78
N LYS A 232 30.59 -14.35 2.57
CA LYS A 232 30.38 -13.06 1.88
C LYS A 232 29.29 -12.26 2.61
N ALA A 233 29.63 -11.04 3.01
CA ALA A 233 28.66 -10.08 3.52
C ALA A 233 27.87 -9.45 2.36
N ILE A 234 26.62 -9.06 2.63
CA ILE A 234 25.74 -8.41 1.66
C ILE A 234 25.78 -6.90 1.89
N ASP A 235 25.98 -6.14 0.82
CA ASP A 235 26.00 -4.67 0.85
C ASP A 235 24.66 -4.13 0.32
N LEU A 236 23.74 -3.85 1.25
CA LEU A 236 22.38 -3.41 0.97
C LEU A 236 22.37 -1.89 0.74
N GLU A 237 22.09 -1.45 -0.49
CA GLU A 237 22.11 -0.01 -0.83
C GLU A 237 20.88 0.74 -0.33
N ASP A 238 19.70 0.17 -0.56
CA ASP A 238 18.43 0.72 -0.11
C ASP A 238 17.60 -0.40 0.51
N ILE A 239 16.93 -0.09 1.62
CA ILE A 239 16.08 -1.02 2.36
C ILE A 239 14.80 -0.28 2.73
N LYS A 240 13.67 -0.87 2.36
CA LYS A 240 12.34 -0.42 2.77
C LYS A 240 11.72 -1.52 3.61
N PHE A 241 11.23 -1.13 4.78
CA PHE A 241 10.61 -2.06 5.71
C PHE A 241 9.10 -1.92 5.71
N HIS A 242 8.42 -3.01 6.05
CA HIS A 242 7.04 -2.96 6.50
C HIS A 242 6.91 -2.13 7.77
N GLN A 243 5.75 -1.48 7.97
CA GLN A 243 5.47 -0.66 9.16
C GLN A 243 5.62 -1.40 10.49
N CYS A 244 5.63 -2.74 10.45
CA CYS A 244 5.78 -3.56 11.65
C CYS A 244 7.21 -3.56 12.22
N VAL A 245 8.18 -3.11 11.43
CA VAL A 245 9.60 -3.04 11.83
C VAL A 245 9.85 -1.77 12.63
N ARG A 246 10.51 -1.94 13.78
CA ARG A 246 10.93 -0.84 14.65
C ARG A 246 12.19 -0.18 14.07
N LEU A 247 12.01 0.80 13.20
CA LEU A 247 13.10 1.52 12.51
C LEU A 247 14.15 2.08 13.49
N ALA A 248 13.72 2.65 14.62
CA ALA A 248 14.64 3.18 15.63
C ALA A 248 15.60 2.11 16.21
N ARG A 249 15.18 0.84 16.29
CA ARG A 249 16.10 -0.24 16.71
C ARG A 249 17.07 -0.59 15.59
N PHE A 250 16.56 -0.69 14.36
CA PHE A 250 17.39 -0.96 13.18
C PHE A 250 18.47 0.11 12.97
N GLU A 251 18.18 1.39 13.19
CA GLU A 251 19.18 2.47 13.11
C GLU A 251 20.30 2.34 14.16
N ASN A 252 19.97 1.83 15.35
CA ASN A 252 20.92 1.75 16.48
C ASN A 252 21.86 0.53 16.38
N ASP A 253 21.30 -0.65 16.14
CA ASP A 253 22.05 -1.91 16.22
C ASP A 253 21.87 -2.81 14.98
N ARG A 254 21.22 -2.28 13.93
CA ARG A 254 20.91 -3.00 12.68
C ARG A 254 20.08 -4.28 12.88
N THR A 255 19.40 -4.42 14.03
CA THR A 255 18.47 -5.53 14.30
C THR A 255 17.09 -5.23 13.73
N ILE A 256 16.58 -6.14 12.89
CA ILE A 256 15.21 -6.07 12.38
C ILE A 256 14.28 -6.69 13.44
N SER A 257 13.64 -5.84 14.23
CA SER A 257 12.72 -6.25 15.31
C SER A 257 11.29 -5.81 15.00
N PHE A 258 10.34 -6.73 15.05
CA PHE A 258 8.97 -6.50 14.59
C PHE A 258 7.96 -7.43 15.26
N ILE A 259 6.69 -7.01 15.29
CA ILE A 259 5.55 -7.90 15.57
C ILE A 259 4.91 -8.21 14.21
N PRO A 260 5.00 -9.44 13.68
CA PRO A 260 4.53 -9.70 12.32
C PRO A 260 3.00 -9.61 12.21
N PRO A 261 2.45 -9.05 11.12
CA PRO A 261 1.08 -9.33 10.70
C PRO A 261 0.79 -10.83 10.69
N ASP A 262 -0.47 -11.21 10.75
CA ASP A 262 -0.84 -12.60 10.51
C ASP A 262 -0.77 -12.94 9.02
N GLY A 263 -0.48 -14.19 8.65
CA GLY A 263 -0.47 -14.66 7.27
C GLY A 263 0.63 -14.06 6.39
N ALA A 264 0.34 -13.92 5.09
CA ALA A 264 1.31 -13.48 4.09
C ALA A 264 1.47 -11.95 4.04
N PHE A 265 2.71 -11.46 4.07
CA PHE A 265 3.08 -10.05 3.89
C PHE A 265 4.55 -9.90 3.44
N ASP A 266 4.90 -8.77 2.85
CA ASP A 266 6.29 -8.44 2.52
C ASP A 266 6.94 -7.73 3.72
N LEU A 267 7.97 -8.32 4.34
CA LEU A 267 8.63 -7.74 5.52
C LEU A 267 9.56 -6.60 5.12
N MET A 268 10.34 -6.78 4.06
CA MET A 268 11.24 -5.77 3.53
C MET A 268 11.49 -5.96 2.04
N THR A 269 11.77 -4.87 1.36
CA THR A 269 12.34 -4.86 0.02
C THR A 269 13.70 -4.20 0.07
N TYR A 270 14.66 -4.72 -0.69
CA TYR A 270 16.01 -4.20 -0.73
C TYR A 270 16.53 -4.09 -2.15
N ARG A 271 17.51 -3.21 -2.36
CA ARG A 271 18.21 -3.06 -3.63
C ARG A 271 19.71 -3.28 -3.44
N LEU A 272 20.31 -4.01 -4.36
CA LEU A 272 21.75 -4.22 -4.49
C LEU A 272 22.15 -3.74 -5.87
N SER A 273 23.14 -2.85 -6.00
CA SER A 273 23.80 -2.69 -7.30
C SER A 273 24.92 -3.70 -7.39
N THR A 274 24.92 -4.49 -8.46
CA THR A 274 26.06 -5.35 -8.75
C THR A 274 27.06 -4.48 -9.49
N GLN A 275 28.24 -4.27 -8.89
CA GLN A 275 29.34 -3.63 -9.63
C GLN A 275 29.70 -4.52 -10.82
N VAL A 276 29.58 -3.95 -12.01
CA VAL A 276 29.94 -4.56 -13.30
C VAL A 276 31.41 -4.24 -13.60
#